data_AF-A0A8J4SJK1-F1
#
_entry.id   AF-A0A8J4SJK1-F1
#
_cell.length_a   1.000
_cell.length_b   1.000
_cell.length_c   1.000
_cell.angle_alpha   90.00
_cell.angle_beta   90.00
_cell.angle_gamma   90.00
#
_symmetry.space_group_name_H-M   'P 1'
#
loop_
_entity.id
_entity.type
_entity.pdbx_description
1 polymer ?
#
loop_
_entity_poly.entity_id
_entity_poly.type
_entity_poly.pdbx_seq_one_letter_code
_entity_poly.pdbx_strand_id
1 'polypeptide(L)'
;MDLSAGWGATYVTNARTIYEVDSLTAYLDRYASLWKKDLEVEVDEFLSASPTIHDFQIKFEELDAISRGLDEEPNHYVTYVKAFIERYINQVENIGNLLEEWDRNLQRNINNLDDIAFIMDTLRVIREKEIDTDRELIQCEEANALLSKFDLPYPKDIGDRVESVRCAFLRIKERVFFTTDHILSIQGGYKDGLLESIQELKESTKVFESDYDEVSWFTRNYCDVLKLYRKCPTNATFASQTRIWLTKISKNVTHLTNPQRYTVIKSVDLMVLNNF
;
A
#
# COMPACT_ATOMS: atom_id res chain seq x y z
N MET A 1 18.44 10.90 53.47
CA MET A 1 18.61 11.21 52.03
C MET A 1 19.94 10.61 51.63
N ASP A 2 19.85 9.62 50.75
CA ASP A 2 20.87 8.62 50.45
C ASP A 2 22.00 9.23 49.60
N LEU A 3 23.22 9.24 50.12
CA LEU A 3 24.43 9.75 49.42
C LEU A 3 25.20 8.62 48.70
N SER A 4 24.63 7.41 48.61
CA SER A 4 25.31 6.25 47.99
C SER A 4 25.21 6.18 46.46
N ALA A 5 24.37 7.00 45.81
CA ALA A 5 24.05 6.86 44.38
C ALA A 5 25.08 7.48 43.40
N GLY A 6 26.04 8.29 43.88
CA GLY A 6 26.95 9.07 43.01
C GLY A 6 28.23 8.36 42.59
N TRP A 7 28.66 7.34 43.32
CA TRP A 7 29.95 6.67 43.07
C TRP A 7 29.83 5.46 42.13
N GLY A 8 28.66 4.80 42.05
CA GLY A 8 28.47 3.64 41.19
C GLY A 8 28.54 3.96 39.69
N ALA A 9 28.08 5.14 39.27
CA ALA A 9 28.05 5.53 37.85
C ALA A 9 29.44 5.89 37.31
N THR A 10 30.29 6.56 38.10
CA THR A 10 31.63 7.00 37.69
C THR A 10 32.66 5.86 37.68
N TYR A 11 32.55 4.88 38.58
CA TYR A 11 33.42 3.68 38.54
C TYR A 11 33.09 2.75 37.37
N VAL A 12 31.81 2.60 36.99
CA VAL A 12 31.40 1.76 35.86
C VAL A 12 31.78 2.40 34.53
N THR A 13 31.67 3.73 34.38
CA THR A 13 32.15 4.44 33.19
C THR A 13 33.66 4.38 33.08
N ASN A 14 34.40 4.56 34.18
CA ASN A 14 35.87 4.45 34.19
C ASN A 14 36.35 3.03 33.88
N ALA A 15 35.70 2.00 34.42
CA ALA A 15 36.06 0.62 34.10
C ALA A 15 35.86 0.33 32.61
N ARG A 16 34.75 0.80 32.01
CA ARG A 16 34.48 0.62 30.58
C ARG A 16 35.50 1.36 29.70
N THR A 17 35.83 2.62 30.00
CA THR A 17 36.87 3.35 29.26
C THR A 17 38.26 2.74 29.44
N ILE A 18 38.59 2.20 30.62
CA ILE A 18 39.86 1.48 30.84
C ILE A 18 39.92 0.23 29.94
N TYR A 19 38.87 -0.59 29.89
CA TYR A 19 38.82 -1.76 29.01
C TYR A 19 38.90 -1.39 27.52
N GLU A 20 38.24 -0.31 27.10
CA GLU A 20 38.29 0.17 25.70
C GLU A 20 39.70 0.69 25.34
N VAL A 21 40.38 1.40 26.24
CA VAL A 21 41.76 1.88 26.04
C VAL A 21 42.79 0.74 26.07
N ASP A 22 42.64 -0.24 26.97
CA ASP A 22 43.49 -1.43 27.04
C ASP A 22 43.31 -2.32 25.79
N SER A 23 42.08 -2.43 25.28
CA SER A 23 41.80 -3.15 24.03
C SER A 23 42.41 -2.47 22.82
N LEU A 24 42.36 -1.14 22.75
CA LEU A 24 42.93 -0.37 21.65
C LEU A 24 44.46 -0.37 21.69
N THR A 25 45.07 -0.26 22.88
CA THR A 25 46.52 -0.36 23.03
C THR A 25 47.03 -1.77 22.69
N ALA A 26 46.30 -2.83 23.07
CA ALA A 26 46.64 -4.20 22.69
C ALA A 26 46.52 -4.47 21.18
N TYR A 27 45.57 -3.82 20.50
CA TYR A 27 45.43 -3.91 19.05
C TYR A 27 46.55 -3.14 18.32
N LEU A 28 46.83 -1.91 18.78
CA LEU A 28 47.89 -1.06 18.23
C LEU A 28 49.30 -1.60 18.53
N ASP A 29 49.46 -2.48 19.52
CA ASP A 29 50.73 -3.15 19.81
C ASP A 29 51.28 -3.96 18.63
N ARG A 30 50.45 -4.34 17.65
CA ARG A 30 50.89 -4.93 16.39
C ARG A 30 51.77 -4.00 15.55
N TYR A 31 51.60 -2.69 15.71
CA TYR A 31 52.36 -1.63 15.04
C TYR A 31 53.34 -0.94 15.99
N ALA A 32 53.49 -1.42 17.23
CA ALA A 32 54.34 -0.81 18.24
C ALA A 32 55.82 -0.70 17.84
N SER A 33 56.30 -1.56 16.94
CA SER A 33 57.66 -1.46 16.38
C SER A 33 57.92 -0.15 15.66
N LEU A 34 56.88 0.53 15.14
CA LEU A 34 57.02 1.81 14.43
C LEU A 34 57.20 3.02 15.36
N TRP A 35 56.70 2.96 16.61
CA TRP A 35 56.64 4.12 17.50
C TRP A 35 57.17 3.90 18.91
N LYS A 36 57.36 2.64 19.35
CA LYS A 36 57.95 2.34 20.68
C LYS A 36 59.47 2.17 20.62
N LYS A 37 60.05 1.92 19.45
CA LYS A 37 61.50 1.79 19.28
C LYS A 37 62.09 3.09 18.76
N ASP A 38 63.22 3.46 19.32
CA ASP A 38 63.97 4.63 18.87
C ASP A 38 64.72 4.26 17.57
N LEU A 39 64.39 4.94 16.48
CA LEU A 39 64.80 4.56 15.13
C LEU A 39 66.34 4.58 14.98
N GLU A 40 66.99 5.53 15.66
CA GLU A 40 68.45 5.68 15.65
C GLU A 40 69.15 4.51 16.34
N VAL A 41 68.58 3.99 17.43
CA VAL A 41 69.14 2.85 18.18
C VAL A 41 68.99 1.54 17.42
N GLU A 42 67.85 1.33 16.77
CA GLU A 42 67.61 0.12 15.95
C GLU A 42 68.48 0.10 14.70
N VAL A 43 68.70 1.26 14.07
CA VAL A 43 69.63 1.40 12.94
C VAL A 43 71.07 1.19 13.38
N ASP A 44 71.50 1.73 14.52
CA ASP A 44 72.86 1.52 15.04
C ASP A 44 73.12 0.05 15.44
N GLU A 45 72.18 -0.61 16.11
CA GLU A 45 72.27 -2.06 16.40
C GLU A 45 72.34 -2.88 15.11
N PHE A 46 71.50 -2.56 14.12
CA PHE A 46 71.49 -3.23 12.84
C PHE A 46 72.80 -3.03 12.06
N LEU A 47 73.34 -1.80 12.02
CA LEU A 47 74.62 -1.49 11.38
C LEU A 47 75.81 -2.12 12.11
N SER A 48 75.75 -2.25 13.44
CA SER A 48 76.78 -2.92 14.24
C SER A 48 76.92 -4.42 13.92
N ALA A 49 75.87 -5.04 13.38
CA ALA A 49 75.86 -6.44 12.96
C ALA A 49 76.53 -6.70 11.59
N SER A 50 77.05 -5.66 10.92
CA SER A 50 77.62 -5.73 9.55
C SER A 50 76.69 -6.41 8.52
N PRO A 51 75.46 -5.88 8.34
CA PRO A 51 74.42 -6.51 7.55
C PRO A 51 74.73 -6.51 6.04
N THR A 52 74.30 -7.56 5.36
CA THR A 52 74.41 -7.70 3.91
C THR A 52 73.24 -7.00 3.20
N ILE A 53 73.37 -6.80 1.88
CA ILE A 53 72.30 -6.24 1.03
C ILE A 53 71.00 -7.06 1.16
N HIS A 54 71.11 -8.37 1.39
CA HIS A 54 69.95 -9.23 1.60
C HIS A 54 69.22 -8.92 2.92
N ASP A 55 69.96 -8.61 3.99
CA ASP A 55 69.39 -8.24 5.28
C ASP A 55 68.65 -6.90 5.20
N PHE A 56 69.16 -5.96 4.40
CA PHE A 56 68.44 -4.72 4.08
C PHE A 56 67.17 -4.98 3.26
N GLN A 57 67.21 -5.89 2.28
CA GLN A 57 66.01 -6.27 1.52
C GLN A 57 64.92 -6.84 2.42
N ILE A 58 65.28 -7.75 3.34
CA ILE A 58 64.33 -8.29 4.32
C ILE A 58 63.74 -7.17 5.18
N LYS A 59 64.56 -6.21 5.64
CA LYS A 59 64.07 -5.07 6.40
C LYS A 59 63.13 -4.15 5.62
N PHE A 60 63.41 -3.91 4.34
CA PHE A 60 62.51 -3.14 3.49
C PHE A 60 61.20 -3.89 3.21
N GLU A 61 61.24 -5.20 3.00
CA GLU A 61 60.04 -6.02 2.84
C GLU A 61 59.18 -6.06 4.12
N GLU A 62 59.81 -6.12 5.30
CA GLU A 62 59.12 -6.01 6.59
C GLU A 62 58.40 -4.66 6.73
N LEU A 63 59.07 -3.55 6.42
CA LEU A 63 58.49 -2.21 6.50
C LEU A 63 57.39 -1.98 5.45
N ASP A 64 57.57 -2.48 4.23
CA ASP A 64 56.56 -2.40 3.16
C ASP A 64 55.30 -3.21 3.51
N ALA A 65 55.46 -4.38 4.13
CA ALA A 65 54.33 -5.16 4.63
C ALA A 65 53.53 -4.43 5.72
N ILE A 66 54.21 -3.70 6.61
CA ILE A 66 53.57 -2.88 7.64
C ILE A 66 52.85 -1.66 7.01
N SER A 67 53.48 -0.99 6.03
CA SER A 67 52.87 0.13 5.30
C SER A 67 51.58 -0.31 4.60
N ARG A 68 51.60 -1.44 3.88
CA ARG A 68 50.40 -2.00 3.24
C ARG A 68 49.30 -2.34 4.24
N GLY A 69 49.66 -2.89 5.41
CA GLY A 69 48.70 -3.14 6.49
C GLY A 69 48.02 -1.86 6.99
N LEU A 70 48.79 -0.77 7.15
CA LEU A 70 48.24 0.55 7.51
C LEU A 70 47.31 1.12 6.43
N ASP A 71 47.62 0.90 5.15
CA ASP A 71 46.78 1.35 4.03
C ASP A 71 45.48 0.52 3.88
N GLU A 72 45.51 -0.76 4.27
CA GLU A 72 44.37 -1.68 4.18
C GLU A 72 43.34 -1.54 5.33
N GLU A 73 43.77 -1.14 6.53
CA GLU A 73 42.90 -1.00 7.71
C GLU A 73 41.75 0.03 7.52
N PRO A 74 41.99 1.24 6.98
CA PRO A 74 40.92 2.16 6.57
C PRO A 74 39.97 1.55 5.53
N ASN A 75 40.47 0.65 4.67
CA ASN A 75 39.69 0.01 3.61
C ASN A 75 38.74 -1.06 4.18
N HIS A 76 39.11 -1.76 5.25
CA HIS A 76 38.22 -2.67 5.97
C HIS A 76 37.03 -1.92 6.58
N TYR A 77 37.30 -0.83 7.29
CA TYR A 77 36.27 -0.02 7.92
C TYR A 77 35.25 0.52 6.90
N VAL A 78 35.72 1.06 5.77
CA VAL A 78 34.85 1.53 4.69
C VAL A 78 34.05 0.39 4.06
N THR A 79 34.62 -0.81 3.94
CA THR A 79 33.93 -1.98 3.38
C THR A 79 32.81 -2.47 4.29
N TYR A 80 33.05 -2.55 5.60
CA TYR A 80 32.01 -2.91 6.58
C TYR A 80 30.90 -1.85 6.66
N VAL A 81 31.24 -0.56 6.61
CA VAL A 81 30.24 0.52 6.56
C VAL A 81 29.35 0.41 5.34
N LYS A 82 29.93 0.17 4.15
CA LYS A 82 29.14 -0.04 2.93
C LYS A 82 28.19 -1.23 3.06
N ALA A 83 28.69 -2.38 3.51
CA ALA A 83 27.86 -3.57 3.72
C ALA A 83 26.75 -3.35 4.76
N PHE A 84 27.03 -2.58 5.82
CA PHE A 84 26.06 -2.23 6.84
C PHE A 84 24.95 -1.33 6.29
N ILE A 85 25.30 -0.29 5.53
CA ILE A 85 24.35 0.59 4.86
C ILE A 85 23.47 -0.21 3.90
N GLU A 86 24.08 -1.06 3.06
CA GLU A 86 23.35 -1.89 2.11
C GLU A 86 22.33 -2.83 2.79
N ARG A 87 22.69 -3.35 3.96
CA ARG A 87 21.85 -4.31 4.68
C ARG A 87 20.71 -3.66 5.45
N TYR A 88 20.99 -2.57 6.16
CA TYR A 88 20.07 -2.03 7.17
C TYR A 88 19.45 -0.69 6.81
N ILE A 89 20.07 0.08 5.91
CA ILE A 89 19.62 1.45 5.60
C ILE A 89 18.94 1.50 4.23
N ASN A 90 19.41 0.75 3.23
CA ASN A 90 18.81 0.79 1.89
C ASN A 90 17.31 0.42 1.87
N GLN A 91 16.81 -0.29 2.88
CA GLN A 91 15.37 -0.56 3.01
C GLN A 91 14.53 0.71 3.16
N VAL A 92 15.11 1.82 3.62
CA VAL A 92 14.39 3.09 3.79
C VAL A 92 13.80 3.63 2.50
N GLU A 93 14.42 3.34 1.35
CA GLU A 93 13.93 3.76 0.04
C GLU A 93 12.71 2.93 -0.38
N ASN A 94 12.71 1.63 -0.08
CA ASN A 94 11.56 0.75 -0.30
C ASN A 94 10.37 1.18 0.56
N ILE A 95 10.63 1.51 1.83
CA ILE A 95 9.61 2.04 2.74
C ILE A 95 9.08 3.36 2.19
N GLY A 96 9.95 4.30 1.81
CA GLY A 96 9.55 5.58 1.23
C GLY A 96 8.61 5.44 0.02
N ASN A 97 8.95 4.57 -0.93
CA ASN A 97 8.12 4.30 -2.11
C ASN A 97 6.73 3.73 -1.74
N LEU A 98 6.68 2.82 -0.76
CA LEU A 98 5.44 2.23 -0.27
C LEU A 98 4.57 3.27 0.46
N LEU A 99 5.18 4.19 1.21
CA LEU A 99 4.48 5.31 1.83
C LEU A 99 3.89 6.28 0.80
N GLU A 100 4.62 6.59 -0.28
CA GLU A 100 4.09 7.40 -1.38
C GLU A 100 2.91 6.74 -2.09
N GLU A 101 2.93 5.42 -2.25
CA GLU A 101 1.79 4.66 -2.77
C GLU A 101 0.57 4.81 -1.85
N TRP A 102 0.77 4.62 -0.55
CA TRP A 102 -0.31 4.78 0.44
C TRP A 102 -0.88 6.19 0.46
N ASP A 103 -0.04 7.23 0.46
CA ASP A 103 -0.50 8.62 0.46
C ASP A 103 -1.29 8.93 -0.81
N ARG A 104 -0.84 8.45 -1.98
CA ARG A 104 -1.56 8.61 -3.26
C ARG A 104 -2.93 7.94 -3.25
N ASN A 105 -3.01 6.72 -2.71
CA ASN A 105 -4.27 5.98 -2.63
C ASN A 105 -5.25 6.63 -1.65
N LEU A 106 -4.76 7.16 -0.52
CA LEU A 106 -5.55 7.89 0.48
C LEU A 106 -5.99 9.29 0.03
N GLN A 107 -5.31 9.89 -0.95
CA GLN A 107 -5.70 11.18 -1.54
C GLN A 107 -6.88 11.09 -2.52
N ARG A 108 -7.33 9.87 -2.87
CA ARG A 108 -8.46 9.68 -3.77
C ARG A 108 -9.73 10.26 -3.15
N ASN A 109 -10.44 11.10 -3.92
CA ASN A 109 -11.70 11.70 -3.47
C ASN A 109 -12.85 10.67 -3.47
N ILE A 110 -13.76 10.78 -2.50
CA ILE A 110 -14.89 9.86 -2.32
C ILE A 110 -16.14 10.46 -2.96
N ASN A 111 -16.50 10.01 -4.18
CA ASN A 111 -17.69 10.50 -4.87
C ASN A 111 -18.79 9.43 -5.02
N ASN A 112 -18.43 8.15 -4.99
CA ASN A 112 -19.36 7.04 -5.20
C ASN A 112 -19.00 5.82 -4.32
N LEU A 113 -19.82 4.78 -4.40
CA LEU A 113 -19.64 3.56 -3.60
C LEU A 113 -18.35 2.79 -3.98
N ASP A 114 -17.94 2.84 -5.25
CA ASP A 114 -16.72 2.18 -5.73
C ASP A 114 -15.46 2.84 -5.14
N ASP A 115 -15.46 4.18 -5.00
CA ASP A 115 -14.38 4.93 -4.35
C ASP A 115 -14.31 4.59 -2.86
N ILE A 116 -15.46 4.43 -2.18
CA ILE A 116 -15.50 3.96 -0.78
C ILE A 116 -14.89 2.56 -0.67
N ALA A 117 -15.27 1.64 -1.56
CA ALA A 117 -14.74 0.28 -1.56
C ALA A 117 -13.22 0.26 -1.77
N PHE A 118 -12.72 1.06 -2.72
CA PHE A 118 -11.28 1.19 -2.99
C PHE A 118 -10.50 1.73 -1.78
N ILE A 119 -11.00 2.80 -1.15
CA ILE A 119 -10.32 3.39 0.01
C ILE A 119 -10.37 2.43 1.20
N MET A 120 -11.50 1.75 1.43
CA MET A 120 -11.61 0.75 2.50
C MET A 120 -10.64 -0.43 2.31
N ASP A 121 -10.42 -0.87 1.07
CA ASP A 121 -9.41 -1.88 0.75
C ASP A 121 -7.98 -1.34 0.98
N THR A 122 -7.72 -0.10 0.58
CA THR A 122 -6.45 0.59 0.87
C THR A 122 -6.19 0.66 2.39
N LEU A 123 -7.18 1.09 3.18
CA LEU A 123 -7.09 1.17 4.64
C LEU A 123 -6.83 -0.20 5.28
N ARG A 124 -7.38 -1.27 4.70
CA ARG A 124 -7.09 -2.65 5.11
C ARG A 124 -5.64 -3.03 4.85
N VAL A 125 -5.14 -2.80 3.64
CA VAL A 125 -3.75 -3.09 3.26
C VAL A 125 -2.76 -2.35 4.16
N ILE A 126 -3.03 -1.07 4.45
CA ILE A 126 -2.21 -0.28 5.37
C ILE A 126 -2.20 -0.95 6.74
N ARG A 127 -3.35 -1.31 7.31
CA ARG A 127 -3.44 -1.94 8.63
C ARG A 127 -2.70 -3.27 8.71
N GLU A 128 -2.71 -4.06 7.64
CA GLU A 128 -1.99 -5.34 7.57
C GLU A 128 -0.47 -5.16 7.54
N LYS A 129 0.02 -4.09 6.89
CA LYS A 129 1.47 -3.85 6.68
C LYS A 129 2.10 -2.82 7.63
N GLU A 130 1.29 -2.05 8.36
CA GLU A 130 1.77 -0.93 9.18
C GLU A 130 2.83 -1.36 10.20
N ILE A 131 2.59 -2.47 10.90
CA ILE A 131 3.48 -2.96 11.96
C ILE A 131 4.83 -3.39 11.39
N ASP A 132 4.83 -4.13 10.29
CA ASP A 132 6.06 -4.59 9.65
C ASP A 132 6.85 -3.41 9.08
N THR A 133 6.15 -2.45 8.46
CA THR A 133 6.77 -1.22 7.92
C THR A 133 7.39 -0.37 9.04
N ASP A 134 6.68 -0.19 10.15
CA ASP A 134 7.19 0.54 11.32
C ASP A 134 8.41 -0.15 11.93
N ARG A 135 8.37 -1.47 12.03
CA ARG A 135 9.50 -2.28 12.52
C ARG A 135 10.75 -2.12 11.65
N GLU A 136 10.60 -2.20 10.33
CA GLU A 136 11.73 -2.02 9.40
C GLU A 136 12.28 -0.58 9.47
N LEU A 137 11.41 0.41 9.63
CA LEU A 137 11.83 1.79 9.80
C LEU A 137 12.60 2.02 11.10
N ILE A 138 12.17 1.43 12.22
CA ILE A 138 12.90 1.49 13.50
C ILE A 138 14.31 0.90 13.33
N GLN A 139 14.46 -0.20 12.59
CA GLN A 139 15.78 -0.79 12.32
C GLN A 139 16.68 0.16 11.52
N CYS A 140 16.12 0.90 10.57
CA CYS A 140 16.86 1.92 9.82
C CYS A 140 17.34 3.06 10.74
N GLU A 141 16.50 3.50 11.68
CA GLU A 141 16.83 4.55 12.65
C GLU A 141 17.91 4.11 13.65
N GLU A 142 17.80 2.89 14.18
CA GLU A 142 18.82 2.29 15.04
C GLU A 142 20.16 2.16 14.30
N ALA A 143 20.13 1.73 13.04
CA ALA A 143 21.31 1.65 12.20
C ALA A 143 21.95 3.04 11.98
N ASN A 144 21.15 4.06 11.68
CA ASN A 144 21.62 5.42 11.52
C ASN A 144 22.18 6.02 12.82
N ALA A 145 21.58 5.68 13.97
CA ALA A 145 22.07 6.08 15.28
C ALA A 145 23.43 5.42 15.59
N LEU A 146 23.63 4.15 15.21
CA LEU A 146 24.93 3.47 15.33
C LEU A 146 25.99 4.14 14.45
N LEU A 147 25.66 4.47 13.20
CA LEU A 147 26.58 5.19 12.31
C LEU A 147 27.03 6.53 12.92
N SER A 148 26.08 7.29 13.48
CA SER A 148 26.35 8.57 14.12
C SER A 148 27.14 8.44 15.43
N LYS A 149 26.90 7.39 16.21
CA LYS A 149 27.58 7.15 17.49
C LYS A 149 29.07 6.87 17.32
N PHE A 150 29.46 6.16 16.27
CA PHE A 150 30.85 5.79 15.99
C PHE A 150 31.55 6.78 15.03
N ASP A 151 30.90 7.89 14.68
CA ASP A 151 31.40 8.89 13.73
C ASP A 151 31.91 8.26 12.43
N LEU A 152 31.15 7.27 11.93
CA LEU A 152 31.46 6.51 10.72
C LEU A 152 31.33 7.46 9.51
N PRO A 153 32.25 7.43 8.53
CA PRO A 153 32.16 8.27 7.33
C PRO A 153 31.04 7.73 6.42
N TYR A 154 29.88 8.38 6.43
CA TYR A 154 28.76 8.08 5.53
C TYR A 154 28.09 9.38 5.00
N PRO A 155 27.40 9.32 3.85
CA PRO A 155 26.67 10.47 3.34
C PRO A 155 25.59 10.94 4.32
N LYS A 156 25.66 12.21 4.75
CA LYS A 156 24.70 12.80 5.72
C LYS A 156 23.25 12.80 5.21
N ASP A 157 23.06 12.83 3.89
CA ASP A 157 21.76 12.73 3.21
C ASP A 157 20.96 11.48 3.60
N ILE A 158 21.66 10.40 3.97
CA ILE A 158 21.02 9.16 4.41
C ILE A 158 20.23 9.38 5.71
N GLY A 159 20.80 10.12 6.66
CA GLY A 159 20.14 10.41 7.93
C GLY A 159 18.90 11.28 7.73
N ASP A 160 19.01 12.31 6.89
CA ASP A 160 17.89 13.18 6.54
C ASP A 160 16.76 12.41 5.84
N ARG A 161 17.11 11.43 5.01
CA ARG A 161 16.14 10.57 4.32
C ARG A 161 15.40 9.64 5.29
N VAL A 162 16.10 9.04 6.27
CA VAL A 162 15.46 8.23 7.31
C VAL A 162 14.45 9.05 8.12
N GLU A 163 14.84 10.26 8.54
CA GLU A 163 13.95 11.17 9.25
C GLU A 163 12.74 11.59 8.40
N SER A 164 12.98 11.90 7.11
CA SER A 164 11.92 12.26 6.17
C SER A 164 10.88 11.15 6.02
N VAL A 165 11.32 9.90 5.90
CA VAL A 165 10.43 8.73 5.81
C VAL A 165 9.65 8.53 7.12
N ARG A 166 10.25 8.77 8.29
CA ARG A 166 9.52 8.75 9.58
C ARG A 166 8.44 9.80 9.64
N CYS A 167 8.73 11.03 9.23
CA CYS A 167 7.72 12.08 9.13
C CYS A 167 6.59 11.71 8.15
N ALA A 168 6.92 11.12 7.01
CA ALA A 168 5.92 10.65 6.04
C ALA A 168 5.02 9.55 6.62
N PHE A 169 5.59 8.61 7.37
CA PHE A 169 4.84 7.54 8.03
C PHE A 169 3.82 8.09 9.03
N LEU A 170 4.23 9.03 9.89
CA LEU A 170 3.34 9.67 10.86
C LEU A 170 2.22 10.45 10.16
N ARG A 171 2.52 11.17 9.09
CA ARG A 171 1.51 11.87 8.27
C ARG A 171 0.49 10.91 7.69
N ILE A 172 0.90 9.73 7.23
CA ILE A 172 -0.02 8.71 6.71
C ILE A 172 -0.93 8.19 7.82
N LYS A 173 -0.40 7.95 9.03
CA LYS A 173 -1.23 7.54 10.17
C LYS A 173 -2.32 8.58 10.47
N GLU A 174 -1.96 9.86 10.52
CA GLU A 174 -2.94 10.95 10.67
C GLU A 174 -3.99 10.93 9.55
N ARG A 175 -3.56 10.80 8.29
CA ARG A 175 -4.47 10.74 7.13
C ARG A 175 -5.42 9.54 7.20
N VAL A 176 -4.94 8.38 7.64
CA VAL A 176 -5.75 7.17 7.88
C VAL A 176 -6.86 7.46 8.90
N PHE A 177 -6.55 8.16 9.99
CA PHE A 177 -7.57 8.57 10.96
C PHE A 177 -8.62 9.48 10.34
N PHE A 178 -8.21 10.55 9.65
CA PHE A 178 -9.15 11.48 9.01
C PHE A 178 -10.00 10.82 7.92
N THR A 179 -9.41 9.94 7.12
CA THR A 179 -10.13 9.23 6.06
C THR A 179 -11.15 8.27 6.64
N THR A 180 -10.80 7.56 7.72
CA THR A 180 -11.72 6.66 8.42
C THR A 180 -12.89 7.44 9.03
N ASP A 181 -12.61 8.56 9.69
CA ASP A 181 -13.64 9.43 10.27
C ASP A 181 -14.58 9.99 9.20
N HIS A 182 -14.03 10.41 8.06
CA HIS A 182 -14.81 10.87 6.93
C HIS A 182 -15.74 9.77 6.38
N ILE A 183 -15.25 8.54 6.22
CA ILE A 183 -16.08 7.41 5.77
C ILE A 183 -17.22 7.13 6.76
N LEU A 184 -16.95 7.17 8.06
CA LEU A 184 -17.98 6.99 9.09
C LEU A 184 -19.07 8.08 9.03
N SER A 185 -18.68 9.31 8.71
CA SER A 185 -19.62 10.45 8.61
C SER A 185 -20.58 10.32 7.41
N ILE A 186 -20.13 9.78 6.27
CA ILE A 186 -20.95 9.64 5.05
C ILE A 186 -21.77 8.35 5.03
N GLN A 187 -21.36 7.31 5.78
CA GLN A 187 -21.95 5.97 5.72
C GLN A 187 -23.46 5.96 5.95
N GLY A 188 -23.96 6.82 6.86
CA GLY A 188 -25.40 6.94 7.13
C GLY A 188 -26.20 7.37 5.90
N GLY A 189 -25.75 8.43 5.20
CA GLY A 189 -26.44 8.94 4.02
C GLY A 189 -26.48 7.95 2.86
N TYR A 190 -25.38 7.22 2.61
CA TYR A 190 -25.34 6.17 1.58
C TYR A 190 -26.29 5.01 1.90
N LYS A 191 -26.39 4.63 3.18
CA LYS A 191 -27.33 3.58 3.62
C LYS A 191 -28.77 4.00 3.39
N ASP A 192 -29.12 5.22 3.78
CA ASP A 192 -30.49 5.73 3.66
C ASP A 192 -30.90 5.86 2.18
N GLY A 193 -30.03 6.41 1.33
CA GLY A 193 -30.26 6.49 -0.12
C GLY A 193 -30.36 5.12 -0.80
N LEU A 194 -29.61 4.11 -0.33
CA LEU A 194 -29.74 2.74 -0.83
C LEU A 194 -31.09 2.12 -0.44
N LEU A 195 -31.57 2.36 0.79
CA LEU A 195 -32.87 1.87 1.24
C LEU A 195 -34.02 2.49 0.44
N GLU A 196 -33.93 3.79 0.14
CA GLU A 196 -34.88 4.51 -0.72
C GLU A 196 -34.88 3.92 -2.15
N SER A 197 -33.70 3.77 -2.76
CA SER A 197 -33.56 3.19 -4.10
C SER A 197 -34.13 1.77 -4.20
N ILE A 198 -33.94 0.94 -3.15
CA ILE A 198 -34.52 -0.41 -3.09
C ILE A 198 -36.04 -0.35 -2.97
N GLN A 199 -36.59 0.61 -2.24
CA GLN A 199 -38.03 0.78 -2.11
C GLN A 199 -38.66 1.19 -3.44
N GLU A 200 -38.07 2.14 -4.16
CA GLU A 200 -38.49 2.52 -5.51
C GLU A 200 -38.41 1.34 -6.50
N LEU A 201 -37.36 0.53 -6.41
CA LEU A 201 -37.22 -0.67 -7.23
C LEU A 201 -38.32 -1.70 -6.94
N LYS A 202 -38.70 -1.89 -5.67
CA LYS A 202 -39.80 -2.78 -5.30
C LYS A 202 -41.14 -2.28 -5.83
N GLU A 203 -41.38 -0.98 -5.75
CA GLU A 203 -42.62 -0.37 -6.25
C GLU A 203 -42.72 -0.48 -7.76
N SER A 204 -41.64 -0.15 -8.49
CA SER A 204 -41.59 -0.32 -9.94
C SER A 204 -41.72 -1.79 -10.38
N THR A 205 -41.16 -2.74 -9.61
CA THR A 205 -41.34 -4.18 -9.87
C THR A 205 -42.79 -4.61 -9.70
N LYS A 206 -43.50 -4.13 -8.66
CA LYS A 206 -44.94 -4.42 -8.48
C LYS A 206 -45.80 -3.86 -9.59
N VAL A 207 -45.51 -2.64 -10.04
CA VAL A 207 -46.20 -2.03 -11.18
C VAL A 207 -45.96 -2.87 -12.44
N PHE A 208 -44.70 -3.27 -12.68
CA PHE A 208 -44.35 -4.14 -13.80
C PHE A 208 -45.06 -5.51 -13.74
N GLU A 209 -45.15 -6.14 -12.56
CA GLU A 209 -45.88 -7.40 -12.36
C GLU A 209 -47.38 -7.25 -12.66
N SER A 210 -48.00 -6.17 -12.17
CA SER A 210 -49.42 -5.87 -12.44
C SER A 210 -49.68 -5.66 -13.94
N ASP A 211 -48.85 -4.84 -14.60
CA ASP A 211 -48.95 -4.58 -16.04
C ASP A 211 -48.77 -5.88 -16.85
N TYR A 212 -47.84 -6.74 -16.41
CA TYR A 212 -47.58 -8.02 -17.04
C TYR A 212 -48.76 -8.99 -16.89
N ASP A 213 -49.33 -9.11 -15.69
CA ASP A 213 -50.48 -9.97 -15.42
C ASP A 213 -51.73 -9.53 -16.16
N GLU A 214 -51.97 -8.22 -16.29
CA GLU A 214 -53.04 -7.70 -17.13
C GLU A 214 -52.85 -8.14 -18.58
N VAL A 215 -51.68 -7.88 -19.19
CA VAL A 215 -51.41 -8.27 -20.59
C VAL A 215 -51.48 -9.79 -20.78
N SER A 216 -51.05 -10.57 -19.79
CA SER A 216 -51.15 -12.04 -19.77
C SER A 216 -52.61 -12.51 -19.72
N TRP A 217 -53.45 -11.92 -18.88
CA TRP A 217 -54.91 -12.09 -18.91
C TRP A 217 -55.45 -11.81 -20.31
N PHE A 218 -54.97 -10.73 -20.97
CA PHE A 218 -55.51 -10.25 -22.26
C PHE A 218 -55.23 -11.25 -23.36
N THR A 219 -54.02 -11.77 -23.40
CA THR A 219 -53.63 -12.79 -24.38
C THR A 219 -54.28 -14.15 -24.12
N ARG A 220 -54.50 -14.53 -22.85
CA ARG A 220 -55.06 -15.84 -22.50
C ARG A 220 -56.57 -15.94 -22.75
N ASN A 221 -57.33 -14.89 -22.42
CA ASN A 221 -58.78 -14.87 -22.59
C ASN A 221 -59.24 -14.42 -23.98
N TYR A 222 -58.32 -13.93 -24.82
CA TYR A 222 -58.60 -13.44 -26.17
C TYR A 222 -59.38 -14.45 -27.03
N CYS A 223 -58.99 -15.72 -27.00
CA CYS A 223 -59.66 -16.79 -27.75
C CYS A 223 -61.11 -17.03 -27.31
N ASP A 224 -61.43 -16.87 -26.03
CA ASP A 224 -62.78 -17.08 -25.52
C ASP A 224 -63.68 -15.87 -25.74
N VAL A 225 -63.11 -14.66 -25.68
CA VAL A 225 -63.78 -13.42 -26.10
C VAL A 225 -64.12 -13.47 -27.60
N LEU A 226 -63.21 -13.97 -28.44
CA LEU A 226 -63.47 -14.18 -29.87
C LEU A 226 -64.56 -15.24 -30.15
N LYS A 227 -64.62 -16.32 -29.36
CA LYS A 227 -65.68 -17.33 -29.49
C LYS A 227 -67.06 -16.77 -29.13
N LEU A 228 -67.15 -15.94 -28.09
CA LEU A 228 -68.39 -15.23 -27.71
C LEU A 228 -68.84 -14.26 -28.80
N TYR A 229 -67.91 -13.54 -29.41
CA TYR A 229 -68.15 -12.63 -30.51
C TYR A 229 -68.73 -13.32 -31.75
N ARG A 230 -68.24 -14.52 -32.09
CA ARG A 230 -68.75 -15.33 -33.22
C ARG A 230 -70.21 -15.77 -33.07
N LYS A 231 -70.77 -15.70 -31.85
CA LYS A 231 -72.10 -16.22 -31.51
C LYS A 231 -73.22 -15.16 -31.60
N CYS A 232 -72.90 -13.87 -31.56
CA CYS A 232 -73.87 -12.76 -31.67
C CYS A 232 -73.30 -11.58 -32.49
N PRO A 233 -73.42 -11.58 -33.83
CA PRO A 233 -72.79 -10.58 -34.69
C PRO A 233 -73.56 -9.25 -34.85
N THR A 234 -74.79 -9.11 -34.34
CA THR A 234 -75.73 -8.07 -34.81
C THR A 234 -75.97 -6.88 -33.88
N ASN A 235 -75.16 -6.67 -32.83
CA ASN A 235 -75.32 -5.49 -31.97
C ASN A 235 -74.30 -4.38 -32.35
N ALA A 236 -74.74 -3.39 -33.13
CA ALA A 236 -73.89 -2.30 -33.65
C ALA A 236 -73.19 -1.49 -32.54
N THR A 237 -73.80 -1.40 -31.36
CA THR A 237 -73.23 -0.76 -30.16
C THR A 237 -72.08 -1.57 -29.56
N PHE A 238 -72.04 -2.88 -29.80
CA PHE A 238 -70.98 -3.77 -29.35
C PHE A 238 -69.79 -3.79 -30.33
N ALA A 239 -70.05 -3.60 -31.63
CA ALA A 239 -69.01 -3.42 -32.65
C ALA A 239 -68.19 -2.12 -32.44
N SER A 240 -68.84 -1.04 -31.98
CA SER A 240 -68.14 0.21 -31.63
C SER A 240 -67.31 0.06 -30.35
N GLN A 241 -67.83 -0.63 -29.32
CA GLN A 241 -67.10 -0.92 -28.09
C GLN A 241 -65.90 -1.85 -28.33
N THR A 242 -66.03 -2.87 -29.18
CA THR A 242 -64.91 -3.76 -29.57
C THR A 242 -63.85 -3.02 -30.39
N ARG A 243 -64.23 -2.05 -31.24
CA ARG A 243 -63.26 -1.17 -31.92
C ARG A 243 -62.50 -0.26 -30.95
N ILE A 244 -63.20 0.30 -29.95
CA ILE A 244 -62.58 1.07 -28.85
C ILE A 244 -61.64 0.17 -28.02
N TRP A 245 -62.03 -1.09 -27.82
CA TRP A 245 -61.24 -2.08 -27.09
C TRP A 245 -59.98 -2.49 -27.85
N LEU A 246 -60.06 -2.78 -29.16
CA LEU A 246 -58.91 -3.07 -30.01
C LEU A 246 -57.96 -1.87 -30.16
N THR A 247 -58.48 -0.64 -30.20
CA THR A 247 -57.62 0.56 -30.19
C THR A 247 -56.94 0.80 -28.85
N LYS A 248 -57.57 0.45 -27.71
CA LYS A 248 -56.91 0.47 -26.40
C LYS A 248 -55.82 -0.61 -26.29
N ILE A 249 -56.07 -1.81 -26.79
CA ILE A 249 -55.06 -2.88 -26.85
C ILE A 249 -53.88 -2.47 -27.73
N SER A 250 -54.14 -1.93 -28.93
CA SER A 250 -53.09 -1.43 -29.83
C SER A 250 -52.23 -0.37 -29.15
N LYS A 251 -52.83 0.58 -28.43
CA LYS A 251 -52.10 1.63 -27.68
C LYS A 251 -51.29 1.08 -26.51
N ASN A 252 -51.82 0.13 -25.74
CA ASN A 252 -51.10 -0.47 -24.61
C ASN A 252 -49.97 -1.40 -25.08
N VAL A 253 -50.14 -2.10 -26.20
CA VAL A 253 -49.09 -2.94 -26.81
C VAL A 253 -47.96 -2.08 -27.40
N THR A 254 -48.24 -0.88 -27.91
CA THR A 254 -47.19 0.03 -28.42
C THR A 254 -46.22 0.56 -27.35
N HIS A 255 -46.61 0.58 -26.07
CA HIS A 255 -45.71 0.97 -24.98
C HIS A 255 -44.75 -0.16 -24.53
N LEU A 256 -44.99 -1.40 -24.96
CA LEU A 256 -44.10 -2.54 -24.71
C LEU A 256 -43.06 -2.61 -25.83
N THR A 257 -41.95 -1.88 -25.65
CA THR A 257 -40.83 -1.70 -26.58
C THR A 257 -39.97 -2.97 -26.77
N ASN A 258 -40.57 -4.11 -27.07
CA ASN A 258 -39.81 -5.33 -27.42
C ASN A 258 -40.24 -5.90 -28.80
N PRO A 259 -39.44 -5.68 -29.87
CA PRO A 259 -39.82 -5.98 -31.25
C PRO A 259 -39.98 -7.48 -31.57
N GLN A 260 -39.46 -8.38 -30.74
CA GLN A 260 -39.49 -9.83 -31.02
C GLN A 260 -40.84 -10.51 -30.73
N ARG A 261 -41.76 -9.88 -29.99
CA ARG A 261 -43.12 -10.41 -29.73
C ARG A 261 -44.22 -9.88 -30.67
N TYR A 262 -43.89 -8.93 -31.54
CA TYR A 262 -44.83 -8.35 -32.51
C TYR A 262 -45.27 -9.34 -33.60
N THR A 263 -44.53 -10.42 -33.83
CA THR A 263 -44.84 -11.39 -34.89
C THR A 263 -46.13 -12.16 -34.61
N VAL A 264 -46.40 -12.47 -33.34
CA VAL A 264 -47.61 -13.21 -32.94
C VAL A 264 -48.82 -12.27 -32.93
N ILE A 265 -48.69 -11.05 -32.43
CA ILE A 265 -49.81 -10.10 -32.34
C ILE A 265 -50.19 -9.55 -33.73
N LYS A 266 -49.22 -9.25 -34.61
CA LYS A 266 -49.51 -8.89 -36.01
C LYS A 266 -50.24 -10.00 -36.77
N SER A 267 -49.94 -11.27 -36.49
CA SER A 267 -50.64 -12.40 -37.12
C SER A 267 -52.11 -12.49 -36.69
N VAL A 268 -52.41 -12.07 -35.46
CA VAL A 268 -53.76 -12.05 -34.90
C VAL A 268 -54.56 -10.83 -35.40
N ASP A 269 -53.94 -9.65 -35.47
CA ASP A 269 -54.56 -8.47 -36.09
C ASP A 269 -54.85 -8.69 -37.58
N LEU A 270 -53.95 -9.36 -38.33
CA LEU A 270 -54.18 -9.75 -39.73
C LEU A 270 -55.29 -10.81 -39.88
N MET A 271 -55.48 -11.70 -38.89
CA MET A 271 -56.57 -12.67 -38.92
C MET A 271 -57.94 -12.06 -38.61
N VAL A 272 -58.00 -11.02 -37.78
CA VAL A 272 -59.26 -10.36 -37.41
C VAL A 272 -59.66 -9.31 -38.46
N LEU A 273 -58.71 -8.58 -39.05
CA LEU A 273 -59.02 -7.60 -40.10
C LEU A 273 -59.34 -8.22 -41.46
N ASN A 274 -58.84 -9.43 -41.77
CA ASN A 274 -59.15 -10.11 -43.04
C ASN A 274 -60.44 -10.97 -43.01
N ASN A 275 -61.14 -11.05 -41.87
CA ASN A 275 -62.40 -11.78 -41.73
C ASN A 275 -63.61 -10.86 -41.46
N PHE A 276 -63.48 -9.56 -41.73
CA PHE A 276 -64.55 -8.56 -41.73
C PHE A 276 -64.62 -7.82 -43.05
#